data_AF-A0A6G0K4K9-F1
#
_entry.id   AF-A0A6G0K4K9-F1
#
_cell.length_a   1.000
_cell.length_b   1.000
_cell.length_c   1.000
_cell.angle_alpha   90.00
_cell.angle_beta   90.00
_cell.angle_gamma   90.00
#
_symmetry.space_group_name_H-M   'P 1'
#
loop_
_entity.id
_entity.type
_entity.pdbx_description
1 polymer ?
#
loop_
_entity_poly.entity_id
_entity_poly.type
_entity_poly.pdbx_seq_one_letter_code
_entity_poly.pdbx_strand_id
1 'polypeptide(L)'
;MNVNRLKKIRGRWTRPFMDEVPEGIEEDGEGIEDGPLEETDLPASSFTERVTIGRGDTALTGVASPLLEIVAKRVINRAVEYLVLTANYESHWVPRADVMPEYGDLVTSFEQAERKKRRLPELRQSSPLEEANAEVEEKDLLMA
;
A
#
# COMPACT_ATOMS: atom_id res chain seq x y z
N MET A 1 -18.69 -21.03 -30.35
CA MET A 1 -18.60 -19.56 -30.18
C MET A 1 -18.79 -18.92 -31.54
N ASN A 2 -19.96 -18.32 -31.80
CA ASN A 2 -20.27 -17.66 -33.07
C ASN A 2 -19.74 -16.21 -33.03
N VAL A 3 -18.74 -15.92 -33.85
CA VAL A 3 -18.00 -14.63 -33.85
C VAL A 3 -18.64 -13.53 -34.71
N ASN A 4 -19.80 -13.77 -35.32
CA ASN A 4 -20.46 -12.82 -36.24
C ASN A 4 -21.40 -11.80 -35.57
N ARG A 5 -21.10 -11.31 -34.36
CA ARG A 5 -21.99 -10.37 -33.63
C ARG A 5 -21.33 -9.10 -33.08
N LEU A 6 -20.16 -8.70 -33.58
CA LEU A 6 -19.62 -7.38 -33.22
C LEU A 6 -20.37 -6.26 -33.98
N LYS A 7 -21.18 -5.50 -33.24
CA LYS A 7 -21.81 -4.27 -33.75
C LYS A 7 -20.73 -3.21 -33.98
N LYS A 8 -20.76 -2.53 -35.14
CA LYS A 8 -19.93 -1.35 -35.40
C LYS A 8 -20.46 -0.18 -34.60
N ILE A 9 -19.67 0.32 -33.65
CA ILE A 9 -19.98 1.52 -32.89
C ILE A 9 -19.76 2.72 -33.82
N ARG A 10 -20.84 3.40 -34.22
CA ARG A 10 -20.76 4.70 -34.90
C ARG A 10 -20.94 5.79 -33.84
N GLY A 11 -19.85 6.17 -33.20
CA GLY A 11 -19.78 7.32 -32.29
C GLY A 11 -18.50 8.10 -32.58
N ARG A 12 -18.55 9.43 -32.48
CA ARG A 12 -17.33 10.25 -32.41
C ARG A 12 -16.62 9.88 -31.12
N TRP A 13 -15.34 9.55 -31.22
CA TRP A 13 -14.47 9.42 -30.06
C TRP A 13 -14.16 10.83 -29.56
N THR A 14 -14.88 11.28 -28.53
CA THR A 14 -14.47 12.46 -27.77
C THR A 14 -13.33 12.02 -26.86
N ARG A 15 -12.16 12.66 -27.00
CA ARG A 15 -11.02 12.38 -26.13
C ARG A 15 -11.40 12.75 -24.68
N PRO A 16 -10.99 11.97 -23.66
CA PRO A 16 -11.45 12.19 -22.28
C PRO A 16 -10.83 13.40 -21.58
N PHE A 17 -9.79 14.00 -22.15
CA PHE A 17 -9.08 15.12 -21.54
C PHE A 17 -9.33 16.39 -22.35
N MET A 18 -9.75 17.45 -21.66
CA MET A 18 -9.80 18.80 -22.21
C MET A 18 -8.36 19.27 -22.39
N ASP A 19 -7.94 19.55 -23.63
CA ASP A 19 -6.64 20.17 -23.92
C ASP A 19 -6.65 21.68 -23.60
N GLU A 20 -7.73 22.19 -23.00
CA GLU A 20 -7.88 23.58 -22.59
C GLU A 20 -7.32 23.77 -21.18
N VAL A 21 -6.10 24.30 -21.12
CA VAL A 21 -5.54 24.91 -19.91
C VAL A 21 -6.33 26.19 -19.63
N PRO A 22 -6.80 26.45 -18.39
CA PRO A 22 -7.50 27.69 -18.07
C PRO A 22 -6.60 28.91 -18.36
N GLU A 23 -7.07 29.85 -19.19
CA GLU A 23 -6.43 31.17 -19.31
C GLU A 23 -6.49 31.87 -17.94
N GLY A 24 -5.33 32.06 -17.31
CA GLY A 24 -5.21 32.64 -15.97
C GLY A 24 -4.09 32.06 -15.10
N ILE A 25 -3.37 31.03 -15.57
CA ILE A 25 -2.06 30.68 -15.02
C ILE A 25 -1.06 31.60 -15.72
N GLU A 26 -0.86 32.79 -15.19
CA GLU A 26 0.37 33.51 -15.48
C GLU A 26 1.50 32.59 -14.98
N GLU A 27 2.37 32.12 -15.87
CA GLU A 27 3.69 31.68 -15.42
C GLU A 27 4.36 32.93 -14.88
N ASP A 28 4.31 33.12 -13.56
CA ASP A 28 5.22 34.02 -12.87
C ASP A 28 6.64 33.55 -13.21
N GLY A 29 7.18 34.15 -14.28
CA GLY A 29 8.47 33.87 -14.87
C GLY A 29 9.62 34.37 -13.98
N GLU A 30 9.66 33.89 -12.75
CA GLU A 30 10.75 34.12 -11.81
C GLU A 30 11.15 32.79 -11.15
N GLY A 31 11.99 32.02 -11.86
CA GLY A 31 12.91 31.09 -11.21
C GLY A 31 12.62 29.59 -11.30
N ILE A 32 11.76 29.12 -12.20
CA ILE A 32 11.73 27.68 -12.51
C ILE A 32 12.74 27.45 -13.63
N GLU A 33 13.99 27.16 -13.27
CA GLU A 33 14.88 26.49 -14.20
C GLU A 33 14.23 25.14 -14.54
N ASP A 34 13.60 25.05 -15.71
CA ASP A 34 13.10 23.81 -16.31
C ASP A 34 14.30 22.97 -16.80
N GLY A 35 15.26 22.76 -15.90
CA GLY A 35 16.44 21.95 -16.05
C GLY A 35 16.21 20.56 -15.45
N PRO A 36 17.01 19.55 -15.83
CA PRO A 36 16.95 18.26 -15.17
C PRO A 36 17.22 18.44 -13.67
N LEU A 37 16.36 17.86 -12.83
CA LEU A 37 16.48 17.92 -11.36
C LEU A 37 17.92 17.62 -10.91
N GLU A 38 18.51 18.53 -10.14
CA GLU A 38 19.83 18.36 -9.55
C GLU A 38 19.72 17.63 -8.20
N GLU A 39 20.85 17.09 -7.73
CA GLU A 39 20.93 16.38 -6.45
C GLU A 39 20.50 17.28 -5.27
N THR A 40 20.79 18.57 -5.35
CA THR A 40 20.44 19.57 -4.33
C THR A 40 18.94 19.85 -4.22
N ASP A 41 18.17 19.48 -5.26
CA ASP A 41 16.73 19.71 -5.30
C ASP A 41 15.96 18.62 -4.56
N LEU A 42 16.64 17.52 -4.22
CA LEU A 42 16.07 16.41 -3.48
C LEU A 42 16.37 16.57 -1.98
N PRO A 43 15.41 16.27 -1.09
CA PRO A 43 15.69 16.26 0.33
C PRO A 43 16.76 15.21 0.63
N ALA A 44 17.63 15.48 1.61
CA ALA A 44 18.73 14.59 1.99
C ALA A 44 18.27 13.16 2.35
N SER A 45 17.00 13.00 2.76
CA SER A 45 16.37 11.70 3.04
C SER A 45 16.05 10.86 1.80
N SER A 46 16.10 11.43 0.60
CA SER A 46 15.85 10.72 -0.67
C SER A 46 17.07 9.92 -1.15
N PHE A 47 18.25 10.14 -0.56
CA PHE A 47 19.48 9.47 -0.95
C PHE A 47 19.66 8.16 -0.20
N THR A 48 19.78 7.06 -0.94
CA THR A 48 20.18 5.76 -0.41
C THR A 48 21.57 5.44 -0.91
N GLU A 49 22.54 5.33 -0.02
CA GLU A 49 23.94 5.07 -0.40
C GLU A 49 24.22 3.56 -0.31
N ARG A 50 24.84 3.00 -1.35
CA ARG A 50 25.31 1.60 -1.40
C ARG A 50 26.77 1.56 -0.94
N VAL A 51 27.00 1.07 0.28
CA VAL A 51 28.34 0.93 0.86
C VAL A 51 28.83 -0.50 0.71
N THR A 52 29.99 -0.69 0.09
CA THR A 52 30.70 -1.98 0.03
C THR A 52 31.57 -2.17 1.27
N ILE A 53 31.24 -3.15 2.10
CA ILE A 53 32.03 -3.54 3.28
C ILE A 53 32.91 -4.75 2.90
N GLY A 54 34.21 -4.63 3.12
CA GLY A 54 35.15 -5.72 2.93
C GLY A 54 35.28 -6.19 1.46
N ARG A 55 35.16 -7.50 1.23
CA ARG A 55 35.50 -8.16 -0.04
C ARG A 55 34.30 -8.44 -0.96
N GLY A 56 33.18 -7.75 -0.76
CA GLY A 56 32.02 -7.86 -1.63
C GLY A 56 30.65 -7.71 -0.96
N ASP A 57 30.59 -7.55 0.36
CA ASP A 57 29.30 -7.36 1.05
C ASP A 57 28.80 -5.93 0.80
N THR A 58 27.54 -5.77 0.38
CA THR A 58 26.95 -4.45 0.13
C THR A 58 25.87 -4.16 1.14
N ALA A 59 26.02 -3.07 1.91
CA ALA A 59 25.00 -2.53 2.80
C ALA A 59 24.37 -1.27 2.19
N LEU A 60 23.08 -1.05 2.44
CA LEU A 60 22.41 0.21 2.11
C LEU A 60 22.39 1.06 3.38
N THR A 61 22.91 2.28 3.31
CA THR A 61 22.87 3.29 4.38
C THR A 61 21.96 4.46 3.99
N GLY A 62 21.41 5.16 4.97
CA GLY A 62 20.49 6.29 4.77
C GLY A 62 19.01 5.90 4.64
N VAL A 63 18.66 4.62 4.73
CA VAL A 63 17.27 4.15 4.71
C VAL A 63 16.82 3.83 6.13
N ALA A 64 15.68 4.35 6.56
CA ALA A 64 14.91 3.71 7.62
C ALA A 64 14.40 2.38 7.05
N SER A 65 15.19 1.31 7.18
CA SER A 65 15.07 0.04 6.44
C SER A 65 13.62 -0.44 6.32
N PRO A 66 12.97 -0.26 5.15
CA PRO A 66 11.57 -0.63 5.02
C PRO A 66 11.45 -2.15 5.01
N LEU A 67 10.39 -2.65 5.64
CA LEU A 67 10.05 -4.07 5.61
C LEU A 67 9.50 -4.42 4.22
N LEU A 68 10.10 -5.41 3.58
CA LEU A 68 9.67 -5.90 2.25
C LEU A 68 8.53 -6.91 2.37
N GLU A 69 8.69 -7.90 3.25
CA GLU A 69 7.77 -9.03 3.33
C GLU A 69 7.78 -9.68 4.72
N ILE A 70 6.64 -10.26 5.11
CA ILE A 70 6.54 -11.14 6.27
C ILE A 70 6.63 -12.59 5.79
N VAL A 71 7.67 -13.28 6.23
CA VAL A 71 8.01 -14.63 5.76
C VAL A 71 7.39 -15.70 6.65
N ALA A 72 7.35 -15.46 7.96
CA ALA A 72 6.85 -16.42 8.93
C ALA A 72 6.22 -15.74 10.14
N LYS A 73 5.49 -16.54 10.92
CA LYS A 73 4.88 -16.13 12.19
C LYS A 73 5.16 -17.18 13.24
N ARG A 74 5.48 -16.73 14.45
CA ARG A 74 5.59 -17.58 15.64
C ARG A 74 4.82 -16.98 16.81
N VAL A 75 4.49 -17.83 17.77
CA VAL A 75 3.83 -17.44 19.02
C VAL A 75 4.70 -17.92 20.18
N ILE A 76 5.30 -16.99 20.92
CA ILE A 76 6.14 -17.25 22.08
C ILE A 76 5.50 -16.57 23.28
N ASN A 77 5.28 -17.29 24.38
CA ASN A 77 4.67 -16.73 25.61
C ASN A 77 3.35 -15.97 25.36
N ARG A 78 2.53 -16.44 24.41
CA ARG A 78 1.29 -15.79 23.92
C ARG A 78 1.50 -14.48 23.17
N ALA A 79 2.74 -14.02 23.00
CA ALA A 79 3.10 -12.90 22.14
C ALA A 79 3.32 -13.40 20.70
N VAL A 80 2.86 -12.60 19.73
CA VAL A 80 3.03 -12.88 18.31
C VAL A 80 4.26 -12.14 17.80
N GLU A 81 5.13 -12.89 17.14
CA GLU A 81 6.28 -12.34 16.42
C GLU A 81 6.22 -12.76 14.96
N TYR A 82 6.62 -11.83 14.09
CA TYR A 82 6.71 -12.03 12.65
C TYR A 82 8.19 -12.07 12.25
N LEU A 83 8.55 -13.00 11.38
CA LEU A 83 9.84 -13.00 10.72
C LEU A 83 9.73 -12.07 9.51
N VAL A 84 10.45 -10.96 9.55
CA VAL A 84 10.36 -9.93 8.54
C VAL A 84 11.62 -9.90 7.68
N LEU A 85 11.45 -9.79 6.37
CA LEU A 85 12.49 -9.54 5.40
C LEU A 85 12.63 -8.03 5.18
N THR A 86 13.83 -7.50 5.38
CA THR A 86 14.14 -6.08 5.14
C THR A 86 14.66 -5.83 3.74
N ALA A 87 14.70 -4.55 3.32
CA ALA A 87 15.34 -4.10 2.09
C ALA A 87 16.82 -4.53 1.96
N ASN A 88 17.50 -4.80 3.07
CA ASN A 88 18.87 -5.31 3.10
C ASN A 88 18.96 -6.83 2.89
N TYR A 89 17.83 -7.48 2.57
CA TYR A 89 17.68 -8.94 2.45
C TYR A 89 18.00 -9.72 3.74
N GLU A 90 18.07 -9.03 4.87
CA GLU A 90 18.21 -9.65 6.18
C GLU A 90 16.84 -9.99 6.76
N SER A 91 16.76 -11.09 7.50
CA SER A 91 15.55 -11.54 8.17
C SER A 91 15.71 -11.57 9.69
N HIS A 92 14.74 -11.02 10.40
CA HIS A 92 14.75 -11.00 11.87
C HIS A 92 13.33 -11.09 12.45
N TRP A 93 13.24 -11.60 13.69
CA TRP A 93 11.98 -11.73 14.40
C TRP A 93 11.62 -10.41 15.07
N VAL A 94 10.44 -9.90 14.76
CA VAL A 94 9.92 -8.62 15.24
C VAL A 94 8.60 -8.85 15.97
N PRO A 95 8.39 -8.29 17.17
CA PRO A 95 7.10 -8.37 17.84
C PRO A 95 6.04 -7.61 17.06
N ARG A 96 4.79 -8.07 17.13
CA ARG A 96 3.66 -7.43 16.44
C ARG A 96 3.53 -5.93 16.72
N ALA A 97 3.89 -5.49 17.92
CA ALA A 97 3.81 -4.09 18.33
C ALA A 97 4.71 -3.17 17.49
N ASP A 98 5.85 -3.67 17.00
CA ASP A 98 6.82 -2.88 16.24
C ASP A 98 6.54 -2.93 14.73
N VAL A 99 5.79 -3.94 14.27
CA VAL A 99 5.34 -4.05 12.87
C VAL A 99 4.08 -3.21 12.61
N MET A 100 3.28 -2.95 13.65
CA MET A 100 2.02 -2.22 13.55
C MET A 100 2.18 -0.78 14.07
N PRO A 101 1.50 0.22 13.46
CA PRO A 101 0.53 0.08 12.37
C PRO A 101 1.13 0.14 10.96
N GLU A 102 2.36 0.62 10.82
CA GLU A 102 2.99 1.01 9.55
C GLU A 102 2.96 -0.09 8.49
N TYR A 103 3.18 -1.35 8.88
CA TYR A 103 3.23 -2.50 7.97
C TYR A 103 2.00 -3.42 8.12
N GLY A 104 0.86 -2.86 8.53
CA GLY A 104 -0.38 -3.61 8.72
C GLY A 104 -0.85 -4.36 7.47
N ASP A 105 -0.62 -3.82 6.29
CA ASP A 105 -0.98 -4.44 5.01
C ASP A 105 -0.16 -5.70 4.72
N LEU A 106 1.12 -5.71 5.11
CA LEU A 106 1.98 -6.91 5.02
C LEU A 106 1.50 -7.99 6.00
N VAL A 107 1.09 -7.61 7.21
CA VAL A 107 0.55 -8.55 8.20
C VAL A 107 -0.76 -9.17 7.70
N THR A 108 -1.66 -8.35 7.18
CA THR A 108 -2.97 -8.82 6.71
C THR A 108 -2.85 -9.73 5.49
N SER A 109 -2.03 -9.37 4.51
CA SER A 109 -1.76 -10.20 3.33
C SER A 109 -1.13 -11.55 3.71
N PHE A 110 -0.15 -11.56 4.61
CA PHE A 110 0.45 -12.79 5.15
C PHE A 110 -0.60 -13.68 5.85
N GLU A 111 -1.41 -13.11 6.74
CA GLU A 111 -2.41 -13.87 7.48
C GLU A 111 -3.53 -14.40 6.58
N GLN A 112 -3.96 -13.63 5.58
CA GLN A 112 -4.91 -14.09 4.57
C GLN A 112 -4.33 -15.25 3.75
N ALA A 113 -3.06 -15.16 3.32
CA ALA A 113 -2.40 -16.24 2.60
C ALA A 113 -2.32 -17.52 3.45
N GLU A 114 -1.95 -17.41 4.73
CA GLU A 114 -1.92 -18.53 5.67
C GLU A 114 -3.31 -19.14 5.89
N ARG A 115 -4.36 -18.32 5.97
CA ARG A 115 -5.75 -18.80 6.08
C ARG A 115 -6.21 -19.51 4.83
N LYS A 116 -5.89 -18.97 3.64
CA LYS A 116 -6.20 -19.60 2.35
C LYS A 116 -5.55 -20.98 2.24
N LYS A 117 -4.28 -21.12 2.65
CA LYS A 117 -3.60 -22.44 2.72
C LYS A 117 -4.35 -23.41 3.64
N ARG A 118 -4.93 -22.92 4.74
CA ARG A 118 -5.72 -23.70 5.70
C ARG A 118 -7.20 -23.83 5.32
N ARG A 119 -7.62 -23.33 4.15
CA ARG A 119 -9.02 -23.27 3.70
C ARG A 119 -9.95 -22.56 4.68
N LEU A 120 -9.43 -21.57 5.40
CA LEU A 120 -10.19 -20.73 6.31
C LEU A 120 -10.76 -19.52 5.56
N PRO A 121 -11.93 -19.00 5.98
CA PRO A 121 -12.47 -17.75 5.45
C PRO A 121 -11.50 -16.58 5.65
N GLU A 122 -11.54 -15.63 4.71
CA GLU A 122 -10.78 -14.39 4.77
C GLU A 122 -11.15 -13.59 6.02
N LEU A 123 -10.17 -12.85 6.56
CA LEU A 123 -10.41 -11.91 7.63
C LEU A 123 -11.24 -10.76 7.05
N ARG A 124 -12.48 -10.62 7.52
CA ARG A 124 -13.33 -9.49 7.15
C ARG A 124 -12.68 -8.22 7.69
N GLN A 125 -12.31 -7.30 6.80
CA GLN A 125 -12.14 -5.91 7.18
C GLN A 125 -13.55 -5.36 7.40
N SER A 126 -14.04 -5.43 8.64
CA SER A 126 -15.35 -4.87 8.95
C SER A 126 -15.32 -3.37 8.70
N SER A 127 -16.25 -2.86 7.88
CA SER A 127 -16.62 -1.46 7.84
C SER A 127 -17.03 -0.99 9.26
N PRO A 128 -16.91 0.32 9.56
CA PRO A 128 -17.29 0.86 10.86
C PRO A 128 -18.69 0.39 11.28
N LEU A 129 -18.82 -0.03 12.54
CA LEU A 129 -20.00 -0.70 13.11
C LEU A 129 -21.31 0.11 13.02
N GLU A 130 -21.29 1.38 12.59
CA GLU A 130 -22.49 2.22 12.45
C GLU A 130 -23.47 1.67 11.40
N GLU A 131 -22.98 1.07 10.31
CA GLU A 131 -23.84 0.57 9.24
C GLU A 131 -24.53 -0.77 9.60
N ALA A 132 -23.98 -1.52 10.55
CA ALA A 132 -24.53 -2.81 10.99
C ALA A 132 -25.62 -2.70 12.08
N ASN A 133 -25.74 -1.54 12.74
CA ASN A 133 -26.75 -1.28 13.76
C ASN A 133 -27.99 -0.53 13.23
N ALA A 134 -28.03 -0.16 11.95
CA ALA A 134 -29.13 0.62 11.38
C ALA A 134 -30.44 -0.15 11.16
N GLU A 135 -30.48 -1.48 11.34
CA GLU A 135 -31.67 -2.30 11.10
C GLU A 135 -32.43 -2.73 12.38
N VAL A 136 -32.21 -2.09 13.54
CA VAL A 136 -32.91 -2.45 14.79
C VAL A 136 -33.70 -1.28 15.41
N GLU A 137 -34.58 -0.64 14.65
CA GLU A 137 -35.78 0.10 15.13
C GLU A 137 -36.77 0.11 13.93
N GLU A 138 -38.03 -0.32 13.94
CA GLU A 138 -39.07 -0.47 14.94
C GLU A 138 -39.94 -1.70 14.58
N LYS A 139 -40.11 -2.64 15.52
CA LYS A 139 -41.32 -3.46 15.59
C LYS A 139 -41.57 -3.73 17.06
N ASP A 140 -42.81 -3.48 17.50
CA ASP A 140 -43.39 -3.80 18.81
C ASP A 140 -43.51 -2.65 19.83
N LEU A 141 -44.10 -1.52 19.41
CA LEU A 141 -44.67 -0.51 20.32
C LEU A 141 -46.16 -0.24 20.05
N LEU A 142 -46.95 -1.28 19.76
CA LEU A 142 -48.42 -1.23 19.76
C LEU A 142 -48.98 -2.48 20.42
N MET A 143 -49.05 -2.47 21.75
CA MET A 143 -50.02 -3.22 22.58
C MET A 143 -50.09 -2.52 23.95
N ALA A 144 -50.94 -1.50 24.05
CA ALA A 144 -51.46 -0.95 25.30
C ALA A 144 -52.87 -0.41 25.05
#